data_AF-A0A9X2S1V6-F1
#
_entry.id   AF-A0A9X2S1V6-F1
#
_cell.length_a   1.000
_cell.length_b   1.000
_cell.length_c   1.000
_cell.angle_alpha   90.00
_cell.angle_beta   90.00
_cell.angle_gamma   90.00
#
_symmetry.space_group_name_H-M   'P 1'
#
loop_
_entity.id
_entity.type
_entity.pdbx_description
1 polymer ?
#
loop_
_entity_poly.entity_id
_entity_poly.type
_entity_poly.pdbx_seq_one_letter_code
_entity_poly.pdbx_strand_id
1 'polypeptide(L)'
;MSDPTPVFDDLREESEELDRLVAELSAEQWALATPAPGWSVAHQIAHLAWTDHSALLAATDTDAFHVLVEKALVSPGSFVDNGAEEDRYAGTYLGKRELRALVANPRLQV
;
A
#
# COMPACT_ATOMS: atom_id res chain seq x y z
N MET A 1 28.14 3.50 -6.11
CA MET A 1 26.70 3.17 -6.20
C MET A 1 26.22 3.54 -7.58
N SER A 2 25.34 2.74 -8.17
CA SER A 2 24.69 3.10 -9.45
C SER A 2 23.71 4.26 -9.24
N ASP A 3 23.42 4.99 -10.30
CA ASP A 3 22.32 5.96 -10.33
C ASP A 3 20.97 5.23 -10.12
N PRO A 4 20.16 5.60 -9.12
CA PRO A 4 18.87 4.97 -8.85
C PRO A 4 17.74 5.51 -9.74
N THR A 5 17.95 6.60 -10.49
CA THR A 5 16.91 7.27 -11.28
C THR A 5 16.15 6.32 -12.21
N PRO A 6 16.81 5.40 -12.97
CA PRO A 6 16.08 4.46 -13.83
C PRO A 6 15.10 3.56 -13.07
N VAL A 7 15.45 3.13 -11.85
CA VAL A 7 14.57 2.29 -11.02
C VAL A 7 13.34 3.07 -10.56
N PHE A 8 13.47 4.36 -10.28
CA PHE A 8 12.34 5.20 -9.91
C PHE A 8 11.43 5.50 -11.10
N ASP A 9 11.98 5.62 -12.31
CA ASP A 9 11.19 5.74 -13.53
C ASP A 9 10.39 4.46 -13.80
N ASP A 10 11.03 3.29 -13.73
CA ASP A 10 10.36 2.00 -13.88
C ASP A 10 9.23 1.83 -12.84
N LEU A 11 9.50 2.11 -11.56
CA LEU A 11 8.50 2.02 -10.48
C LEU A 11 7.28 2.92 -10.75
N ARG A 12 7.50 4.12 -11.29
CA ARG A 12 6.42 5.05 -11.64
C ARG A 12 5.60 4.52 -12.81
N GLU A 13 6.24 3.99 -13.86
CA GLU A 13 5.53 3.42 -15.01
C GLU A 13 4.70 2.19 -14.62
N GLU A 14 5.26 1.30 -13.80
CA GLU A 14 4.55 0.13 -13.26
C GLU A 14 3.36 0.53 -12.39
N SER A 15 3.52 1.56 -11.55
CA SER A 15 2.42 2.09 -10.72
C SER A 15 1.28 2.63 -11.57
N GLU A 16 1.60 3.38 -12.63
CA GLU A 16 0.59 3.91 -13.56
C GLU A 16 -0.11 2.79 -14.36
N GLU A 17 0.60 1.72 -14.69
CA GLU A 17 0.00 0.54 -15.33
C GLU A 17 -0.96 -0.18 -14.38
N LEU A 18 -0.55 -0.38 -13.13
CA LEU A 18 -1.40 -0.98 -12.10
C LEU A 18 -2.66 -0.15 -11.86
N ASP A 19 -2.53 1.17 -11.78
CA ASP A 19 -3.66 2.10 -11.65
C ASP A 19 -4.66 1.92 -12.80
N ARG A 20 -4.17 1.84 -14.04
CA ARG A 20 -5.02 1.60 -15.22
C ARG A 20 -5.70 0.23 -15.17
N LEU A 21 -5.01 -0.80 -14.70
CA LEU A 21 -5.55 -2.16 -14.58
C LEU A 21 -6.73 -2.21 -13.61
N VAL A 22 -6.65 -1.49 -12.49
CA VAL A 22 -7.66 -1.56 -11.43
C VAL A 22 -8.73 -0.47 -11.51
N ALA A 23 -8.54 0.55 -12.34
CA ALA A 23 -9.40 1.73 -12.44
C ALA A 23 -10.88 1.42 -12.76
N GLU A 24 -11.14 0.35 -13.52
CA GLU A 24 -12.48 -0.02 -13.98
C GLU A 24 -13.11 -1.18 -13.19
N LEU A 25 -12.44 -1.67 -12.15
CA LEU A 25 -12.96 -2.77 -11.34
C LEU A 25 -14.18 -2.33 -10.52
N SER A 26 -15.26 -3.10 -10.61
CA SER A 26 -16.42 -2.96 -9.74
C SER A 26 -16.11 -3.35 -8.29
N ALA A 27 -16.98 -2.96 -7.35
CA ALA A 27 -16.83 -3.35 -5.95
C ALA A 27 -16.77 -4.88 -5.75
N GLU A 28 -17.54 -5.63 -6.54
CA GLU A 28 -17.53 -7.09 -6.55
C GLU A 28 -16.19 -7.64 -7.07
N GLN A 29 -15.60 -7.00 -8.07
CA GLN A 29 -14.30 -7.39 -8.60
C GLN A 29 -13.16 -7.11 -7.62
N TRP A 30 -13.22 -5.99 -6.89
CA TRP A 30 -12.30 -5.68 -5.78
C TRP A 30 -12.39 -6.71 -4.62
N ALA A 31 -13.54 -7.35 -4.46
CA ALA A 31 -13.78 -8.39 -3.46
C ALA A 31 -13.38 -9.80 -3.91
N LEU A 32 -12.96 -10.00 -5.17
CA LEU A 32 -12.54 -11.32 -5.66
C LEU A 32 -11.33 -11.83 -4.89
N ALA A 33 -11.39 -13.10 -4.48
CA ALA A 33 -10.30 -13.79 -3.81
C ALA A 33 -9.08 -13.95 -4.73
N THR A 34 -7.89 -13.89 -4.13
CA THR A 34 -6.62 -14.14 -4.80
C THR A 34 -6.03 -15.48 -4.33
N PRO A 35 -4.95 -15.98 -4.96
CA PRO A 35 -4.27 -17.18 -4.47
C PRO A 35 -3.70 -17.06 -3.05
N ALA A 36 -3.50 -15.83 -2.54
CA ALA A 36 -3.16 -15.60 -1.14
C ALA A 36 -4.41 -15.83 -0.26
N PRO A 37 -4.41 -16.85 0.63
CA PRO A 37 -5.58 -17.19 1.42
C PRO A 37 -6.10 -16.01 2.25
N GLY A 38 -7.40 -15.75 2.18
CA GLY A 38 -8.04 -14.65 2.88
C GLY A 38 -7.94 -13.29 2.20
N TRP A 39 -7.05 -13.11 1.22
CA TRP A 39 -6.83 -11.83 0.56
C TRP A 39 -7.63 -11.71 -0.73
N SER A 40 -8.39 -10.62 -0.83
CA SER A 40 -9.01 -10.18 -2.09
C SER A 40 -8.07 -9.28 -2.90
N VAL A 41 -8.47 -8.91 -4.13
CA VAL A 41 -7.76 -7.91 -4.94
C VAL A 41 -7.52 -6.61 -4.14
N ALA A 42 -8.51 -6.18 -3.36
CA ALA A 42 -8.37 -5.01 -2.47
C ALA A 42 -7.24 -5.15 -1.44
N HIS A 43 -7.05 -6.34 -0.88
CA HIS A 43 -5.96 -6.59 0.07
C HIS A 43 -4.59 -6.52 -0.63
N GLN A 44 -4.49 -7.05 -1.85
CA GLN A 44 -3.24 -6.99 -2.62
C GLN A 44 -2.82 -5.55 -2.90
N ILE A 45 -3.76 -4.71 -3.35
CA ILE A 45 -3.46 -3.29 -3.64
C ILE A 45 -3.15 -2.53 -2.34
N ALA A 46 -3.89 -2.79 -1.26
CA ALA A 46 -3.60 -2.23 0.05
C ALA A 46 -2.19 -2.60 0.53
N HIS A 47 -1.78 -3.85 0.35
CA HIS A 47 -0.44 -4.32 0.71
C HIS A 47 0.68 -3.61 -0.07
N LEU A 48 0.51 -3.39 -1.37
CA LEU A 48 1.47 -2.65 -2.19
C LEU A 48 1.62 -1.21 -1.68
N ALA A 49 0.49 -0.50 -1.51
CA ALA A 49 0.49 0.88 -1.03
C ALA A 49 1.09 1.02 0.39
N TRP A 50 0.79 0.07 1.28
CA TRP A 50 1.37 0.00 2.62
C TRP A 50 2.90 -0.21 2.57
N THR A 51 3.38 -1.06 1.66
CA THR A 51 4.81 -1.32 1.48
C THR A 51 5.54 -0.07 0.96
N ASP A 52 4.95 0.63 -0.02
CA ASP A 52 5.49 1.89 -0.55
C ASP A 52 5.59 2.97 0.54
N HIS A 53 4.55 3.10 1.37
CA HIS A 53 4.57 4.01 2.51
C HIS A 53 5.69 3.67 3.49
N SER A 54 5.84 2.39 3.83
CA SER A 54 6.89 1.90 4.72
C SER A 54 8.29 2.20 4.18
N ALA A 55 8.50 1.99 2.88
CA ALA A 55 9.76 2.31 2.20
C ALA A 55 10.05 3.82 2.18
N LEU A 56 9.03 4.65 1.95
CA LEU A 56 9.15 6.09 2.00
C LEU A 56 9.55 6.58 3.39
N LEU A 57 8.91 6.08 4.45
CA LEU A 57 9.28 6.40 5.83
C LEU A 57 10.73 6.01 6.10
N ALA A 58 11.14 4.79 5.74
CA ALA A 58 12.52 4.34 5.92
C ALA A 58 13.56 5.27 5.27
N ALA A 59 13.22 5.85 4.11
CA ALA A 59 14.11 6.73 3.35
C ALA A 59 14.08 8.20 3.80
N THR A 60 12.98 8.67 4.40
CA THR A 60 12.72 10.12 4.60
C THR A 60 12.45 10.52 6.05
N ASP A 61 12.03 9.59 6.91
CA ASP A 61 11.68 9.84 8.31
C ASP A 61 12.04 8.63 9.20
N THR A 62 13.27 8.67 9.74
CA THR A 62 13.81 7.59 10.57
C THR A 62 12.98 7.36 11.84
N ASP A 63 12.47 8.41 12.47
CA ASP A 63 11.72 8.30 13.72
C ASP A 63 10.36 7.64 13.49
N ALA A 64 9.63 8.07 12.45
CA ALA A 64 8.37 7.44 12.05
C ALA A 64 8.57 5.97 11.63
N PHE A 65 9.68 5.68 10.93
CA PHE A 65 10.01 4.30 10.56
C PHE A 65 10.31 3.42 11.78
N HIS A 66 10.99 3.94 12.80
CA HIS A 66 11.24 3.19 14.04
C HIS A 66 9.93 2.81 14.74
N VAL A 67 8.97 3.73 14.83
CA VAL A 67 7.64 3.45 15.40
C VAL A 67 6.92 2.35 14.60
N LEU A 68 7.02 2.38 13.27
CA LEU A 68 6.46 1.33 12.41
C LEU A 68 7.10 -0.04 12.68
N VAL A 69 8.43 -0.09 12.82
CA VAL A 69 9.17 -1.33 13.13
C VAL A 69 8.80 -1.87 14.52
N GLU A 70 8.67 -1.02 15.53
CA GLU A 70 8.24 -1.44 16.87
C GLU A 70 6.87 -2.11 16.84
N LYS A 71 5.91 -1.56 16.09
CA LYS A 71 4.60 -2.20 15.88
C LYS A 71 4.73 -3.55 15.18
N ALA A 72 5.59 -3.65 14.17
CA ALA A 72 5.83 -4.90 13.46
C ALA A 72 6.37 -6.00 14.38
N LEU A 73 7.26 -5.65 15.31
CA LEU A 73 7.88 -6.60 16.25
C LEU A 73 6.90 -7.16 17.30
N VAL A 74 5.81 -6.46 17.60
CA VAL A 74 4.77 -6.95 18.54
C VAL A 74 3.99 -8.12 17.95
N SER A 75 3.78 -8.16 16.62
CA SER A 75 3.02 -9.22 15.96
C SER A 75 3.53 -9.48 14.53
N PRO A 76 4.76 -9.98 14.38
CA PRO A 76 5.42 -10.06 13.08
C PRO A 76 4.71 -10.99 12.09
N GLY A 77 4.00 -12.00 12.59
CA GLY A 77 3.26 -12.95 11.77
C GLY A 77 1.90 -12.45 11.25
N SER A 78 1.38 -11.34 11.76
CA SER A 78 0.06 -10.80 11.36
C SER A 78 0.11 -9.33 10.96
N PHE A 79 1.24 -8.66 11.13
CA PHE A 79 1.36 -7.21 10.91
C PHE A 79 1.01 -6.81 9.48
N VAL A 80 1.51 -7.57 8.51
CA VAL A 80 1.23 -7.34 7.08
C VAL A 80 -0.23 -7.63 6.74
N ASP A 81 -0.78 -8.73 7.26
CA ASP A 81 -2.20 -9.07 7.06
C ASP A 81 -3.13 -8.00 7.63
N ASN A 82 -2.82 -7.49 8.83
CA ASN A 82 -3.59 -6.45 9.48
C ASN A 82 -3.53 -5.13 8.68
N GLY A 83 -2.34 -4.73 8.20
CA GLY A 83 -2.21 -3.55 7.35
C GLY A 83 -3.01 -3.67 6.05
N ALA A 84 -2.98 -4.84 5.41
CA ALA A 84 -3.76 -5.11 4.21
C ALA A 84 -5.28 -5.09 4.48
N GLU A 85 -5.73 -5.62 5.63
CA GLU A 85 -7.14 -5.62 6.04
C GLU A 85 -7.64 -4.21 6.38
N GLU A 86 -6.86 -3.40 7.09
CA GLU A 86 -7.21 -2.03 7.50
C GLU A 86 -7.43 -1.12 6.28
N ASP A 87 -6.59 -1.26 5.25
CA ASP A 87 -6.58 -0.36 4.09
C ASP A 87 -7.38 -0.88 2.89
N ARG A 88 -7.88 -2.13 2.90
CA ARG A 88 -8.64 -2.69 1.75
C ARG A 88 -9.90 -1.91 1.37
N TYR A 89 -10.44 -1.09 2.28
CA TYR A 89 -11.59 -0.20 2.04
C TYR A 89 -11.23 1.29 2.08
N ALA A 90 -9.97 1.65 2.33
CA ALA A 90 -9.55 3.05 2.23
C ALA A 90 -9.72 3.56 0.79
N GLY A 91 -9.58 2.68 -0.21
CA GLY A 91 -9.83 2.96 -1.63
C GLY A 91 -11.29 3.13 -2.02
N THR A 92 -12.28 2.60 -1.28
CA THR A 92 -13.71 2.76 -1.62
C THR A 92 -14.28 4.12 -1.18
N TYR A 93 -13.54 4.93 -0.42
CA TYR A 93 -13.89 6.32 -0.08
C TYR A 93 -13.28 7.37 -1.02
N LEU A 94 -12.33 6.99 -1.88
CA LEU A 94 -11.67 7.88 -2.83
C LEU A 94 -12.22 7.68 -4.24
N GLY A 95 -13.47 8.10 -4.42
CA GLY A 95 -13.97 8.36 -5.75
C GLY A 95 -13.04 9.33 -6.48
N LYS A 96 -12.40 8.86 -7.55
CA LYS A 96 -11.76 9.67 -8.61
C LYS A 96 -10.86 10.81 -8.11
N ARG A 97 -9.77 10.51 -7.42
CA ARG A 97 -8.44 11.15 -7.59
C ARG A 97 -7.49 10.72 -6.47
N GLU A 98 -6.39 10.13 -6.92
CA GLU A 98 -5.10 9.98 -6.26
C GLU A 98 -5.02 9.00 -5.08
N LEU A 99 -4.36 7.88 -5.35
CA LEU A 99 -3.66 7.04 -4.37
C LEU A 99 -2.71 7.82 -3.44
N ARG A 100 -2.38 9.09 -3.75
CA ARG A 100 -1.68 10.00 -2.82
C ARG A 100 -2.45 10.27 -1.53
N ALA A 101 -3.76 10.03 -1.48
CA ALA A 101 -4.55 10.24 -0.27
C ALA A 101 -4.37 9.11 0.77
N LEU A 102 -3.83 7.93 0.41
CA LEU A 102 -3.46 6.90 1.38
C LEU A 102 -2.27 7.37 2.24
N VAL A 103 -1.29 8.03 1.63
CA VAL A 103 -0.11 8.61 2.30
C VAL A 103 -0.49 9.80 3.21
N ALA A 104 -1.62 10.47 2.93
CA ALA A 104 -2.12 11.61 3.68
C ALA A 104 -3.19 11.27 4.74
N ASN A 105 -3.48 9.98 4.97
CA ASN A 105 -4.50 9.57 5.93
C ASN A 105 -4.04 9.84 7.38
N PRO A 106 -4.69 10.76 8.13
CA PRO A 106 -4.29 11.08 9.49
C PRO A 106 -4.52 9.93 10.49
N ARG A 107 -5.24 8.87 10.09
CA ARG A 107 -5.42 7.65 10.91
C ARG A 107 -4.29 6.64 10.72
N LEU A 108 -3.50 6.78 9.66
CA LEU A 108 -2.27 6.00 9.42
C LEU A 108 -1.02 6.76 9.90
N GLN A 109 -1.14 8.06 10.14
CA GLN A 109 -0.12 8.87 10.81
C GLN A 109 -0.24 8.62 12.32
N VAL A 110 0.78 7.97 12.89
CA VAL A 110 1.02 8.02 14.34
C VAL A 110 1.97 9.17 14.63
#